data_AF-A0A6M2D8W8-F1
#
_entry.id   AF-A0A6M2D8W8-F1
#
_cell.length_a   1.000
_cell.length_b   1.000
_cell.length_c   1.000
_cell.angle_alpha   90.00
_cell.angle_beta   90.00
_cell.angle_gamma   90.00
#
_symmetry.space_group_name_H-M   'P 1'
#
loop_
_entity.id
_entity.type
_entity.pdbx_description
1 polymer ?
#
loop_
_entity_poly.entity_id
_entity_poly.type
_entity_poly.pdbx_seq_one_letter_code
_entity_poly.pdbx_strand_id
1 'polypeptide(L)'
;NVQGVTVDRLQGNYSSLSLKNLSALSAGAYRCEASSHAPPFLTVQDEKMLAVFEQSDMRPHIVYDRESYEVGDNVFLNCTFSRSRPAPKLAVYVNERLLIDTDVRTKVDTHPDGFQVTTHSANIPVKQHDVSRATLRVKCQASFVGLYEAVGEMSIPVGRHTEDHKVFNQHQRPQHKQPPQRPSHLASISLILDECLTKAIQVLARAWAAYQ
;
A
#
# COMPACT_ATOMS: atom_id res chain seq x y z
N ASN A 1 -22.98 -0.63 -17.06
CA ASN A 1 -22.34 -1.56 -16.12
C ASN A 1 -20.83 -1.33 -16.25
N VAL A 2 -20.16 -0.85 -15.20
CA VAL A 2 -18.70 -0.60 -15.25
C VAL A 2 -18.00 -1.93 -14.98
N GLN A 3 -17.05 -2.31 -15.84
CA GLN A 3 -16.31 -3.56 -15.65
C GLN A 3 -15.58 -3.56 -14.31
N GLY A 4 -15.63 -4.69 -13.60
CA GLY A 4 -14.98 -4.85 -12.30
C GLY A 4 -15.77 -4.30 -11.11
N VAL A 5 -16.93 -3.66 -11.29
CA VAL A 5 -17.69 -3.10 -10.16
C VAL A 5 -19.02 -3.85 -9.99
N THR A 6 -19.18 -4.55 -8.86
CA THR A 6 -20.46 -5.16 -8.48
C THR A 6 -20.98 -4.50 -7.22
N VAL A 7 -22.12 -3.80 -7.31
CA VAL A 7 -22.75 -3.14 -6.17
C VAL A 7 -23.63 -4.13 -5.41
N ASP A 8 -23.40 -4.25 -4.11
CA ASP A 8 -24.33 -4.93 -3.22
C ASP A 8 -25.43 -3.98 -2.74
N ARG A 9 -26.58 -4.07 -3.40
CA ARG A 9 -27.77 -3.28 -3.08
C ARG A 9 -28.44 -3.69 -1.77
N LEU A 10 -28.14 -4.87 -1.23
CA LEU A 10 -28.74 -5.36 0.01
C LEU A 10 -27.98 -4.89 1.25
N GLN A 11 -26.70 -4.50 1.10
CA GLN A 11 -25.86 -3.98 2.19
C GLN A 11 -25.60 -2.48 2.12
N GLY A 12 -25.95 -1.82 1.01
CA GLY A 12 -25.86 -0.36 0.88
C GLY A 12 -27.04 0.38 1.52
N ASN A 13 -26.86 1.68 1.75
CA ASN A 13 -27.94 2.60 2.09
C ASN A 13 -27.78 3.92 1.32
N TYR A 14 -28.53 4.96 1.67
CA TYR A 14 -28.50 6.26 0.98
C TYR A 14 -27.16 7.02 1.10
N SER A 15 -26.28 6.62 2.02
CA SER A 15 -24.98 7.25 2.26
C SER A 15 -23.80 6.27 2.24
N SER A 16 -24.03 5.00 1.87
CA SER A 16 -23.01 3.95 1.91
C SER A 16 -23.20 2.96 0.76
N LEU A 17 -22.10 2.73 0.03
CA LEU A 17 -22.04 1.81 -1.10
C LEU A 17 -21.16 0.61 -0.70
N SER A 18 -21.73 -0.60 -0.76
CA SER A 18 -20.96 -1.84 -0.60
C SER A 18 -20.61 -2.41 -1.98
N LEU A 19 -19.33 -2.69 -2.20
CA LEU A 19 -18.82 -3.30 -3.43
C LEU A 19 -18.40 -4.74 -3.16
N LYS A 20 -18.75 -5.65 -4.07
CA LYS A 20 -18.38 -7.07 -4.02
C LYS A 20 -17.55 -7.46 -5.23
N ASN A 21 -16.81 -8.56 -5.10
CA ASN A 21 -15.98 -9.15 -6.15
C ASN A 21 -15.02 -8.13 -6.79
N LEU A 22 -14.30 -7.39 -5.95
CA LEU A 22 -13.30 -6.44 -6.40
C LEU A 22 -12.20 -7.16 -7.20
N SER A 23 -11.79 -6.53 -8.29
CA SER A 23 -10.63 -6.92 -9.10
C SER A 23 -9.75 -5.69 -9.31
N ALA A 24 -8.61 -5.85 -9.97
CA ALA A 24 -7.78 -4.69 -10.30
C ALA A 24 -8.56 -3.63 -11.09
N LEU A 25 -9.49 -4.02 -11.95
CA LEU A 25 -10.31 -3.10 -12.74
C LEU A 25 -11.28 -2.28 -11.90
N SER A 26 -11.56 -2.67 -10.65
CA SER A 26 -12.38 -1.88 -9.73
C SER A 26 -11.62 -0.66 -9.20
N ALA A 27 -10.29 -0.60 -9.29
CA ALA A 27 -9.52 0.53 -8.80
C ALA A 27 -9.71 1.76 -9.68
N GLY A 28 -9.79 2.94 -9.06
CA GLY A 28 -10.01 4.20 -9.77
C GLY A 28 -10.76 5.22 -8.93
N ALA A 29 -11.15 6.32 -9.56
CA ALA A 29 -11.95 7.37 -8.94
C ALA A 29 -13.42 6.95 -8.85
N TYR A 30 -14.00 7.11 -7.66
CA TYR A 30 -15.42 6.93 -7.39
C TYR A 30 -15.99 8.26 -6.97
N ARG A 31 -17.05 8.67 -7.66
CA ARG A 31 -17.71 9.94 -7.46
C ARG A 31 -19.07 9.76 -6.80
N CYS A 32 -19.26 10.44 -5.68
CA CYS A 32 -20.57 10.66 -5.07
C CYS A 32 -21.18 11.92 -5.69
N GLU A 33 -22.47 11.87 -6.01
CA GLU A 33 -23.23 13.02 -6.53
C GLU A 33 -24.60 13.05 -5.87
N ALA A 34 -24.99 14.22 -5.34
CA ALA A 34 -26.32 14.48 -4.81
C ALA A 34 -26.90 15.75 -5.45
N SER A 35 -28.12 15.66 -5.95
CA SER A 35 -28.78 16.74 -6.70
C SER A 35 -30.16 17.05 -6.12
N SER A 36 -30.52 18.33 -6.05
CA SER A 36 -31.88 18.75 -5.73
C SER A 36 -32.82 18.48 -6.91
N HIS A 37 -34.09 18.19 -6.60
CA HIS A 37 -35.08 17.83 -7.62
C HIS A 37 -36.01 19.00 -8.03
N ALA A 38 -35.76 20.20 -7.49
CA ALA A 38 -36.55 21.40 -7.76
C ALA A 38 -35.63 22.62 -7.92
N PRO A 39 -36.03 23.65 -8.70
CA PRO A 39 -35.27 24.88 -8.85
C PRO A 39 -34.99 25.60 -7.52
N PRO A 40 -33.77 26.15 -7.32
CA PRO A 40 -32.60 25.95 -8.17
C PRO A 40 -32.09 24.51 -8.09
N PHE A 41 -31.80 23.91 -9.26
CA PHE A 41 -31.16 22.60 -9.33
C PHE A 41 -29.72 22.73 -8.83
N LEU A 42 -29.49 22.28 -7.59
CA LEU A 42 -28.19 22.32 -6.92
C LEU A 42 -27.61 20.92 -6.91
N THR A 43 -26.37 20.78 -7.37
CA THR A 43 -25.64 19.52 -7.37
C THR A 43 -24.36 19.68 -6.57
N VAL A 44 -24.12 18.74 -5.65
CA VAL A 44 -22.81 18.55 -5.03
C VAL A 44 -22.23 17.23 -5.45
N GLN A 45 -20.91 17.22 -5.61
CA GLN A 45 -20.16 16.03 -5.90
C GLN A 45 -18.88 16.01 -5.09
N ASP A 46 -18.42 14.81 -4.80
CA ASP A 46 -17.15 14.55 -4.14
C ASP A 46 -16.55 13.28 -4.76
N GLU A 47 -15.22 13.21 -4.84
CA GLU A 47 -14.53 12.11 -5.51
C GLU A 47 -13.46 11.51 -4.59
N LYS A 48 -13.41 10.18 -4.53
CA LYS A 48 -12.42 9.43 -3.76
C LYS A 48 -11.79 8.33 -4.60
N MET A 49 -10.51 8.06 -4.35
CA MET A 49 -9.80 6.98 -5.02
C MET A 49 -10.03 5.65 -4.30
N LEU A 50 -10.36 4.60 -5.04
CA LEU A 50 -10.34 3.22 -4.56
C LEU A 50 -9.05 2.55 -5.04
N ALA A 51 -8.29 2.02 -4.10
CA ALA A 51 -7.17 1.12 -4.39
C ALA A 51 -7.56 -0.32 -4.02
N VAL A 52 -7.12 -1.27 -4.83
CA VAL A 52 -7.42 -2.70 -4.66
C VAL A 52 -6.11 -3.48 -4.54
N PHE A 53 -6.03 -4.35 -3.54
CA PHE A 53 -4.85 -5.15 -3.21
C PHE A 53 -5.25 -6.62 -3.04
N GLU A 54 -4.40 -7.53 -3.52
CA GLU A 54 -4.61 -8.95 -3.29
C GLU A 54 -4.17 -9.32 -1.86
N GLN A 55 -5.14 -9.74 -1.05
CA GLN A 55 -4.99 -9.87 0.40
C GLN A 55 -4.17 -11.11 0.77
N SER A 56 -2.87 -10.92 1.04
CA SER A 56 -2.06 -11.89 1.80
C SER A 56 -0.92 -11.24 2.60
N ASP A 57 -0.36 -10.12 2.14
CA ASP A 57 0.44 -9.20 2.96
C ASP A 57 0.38 -7.82 2.32
N MET A 58 -0.14 -6.84 3.04
CA MET A 58 -0.19 -5.45 2.56
C MET A 58 1.16 -4.76 2.71
N ARG A 59 2.21 -5.42 3.21
CA ARG A 59 3.52 -4.82 3.42
C ARG A 59 4.44 -5.08 2.23
N PRO A 60 5.29 -4.11 1.88
CA PRO A 60 6.40 -4.38 0.98
C PRO A 60 7.33 -5.46 1.54
N HIS A 61 7.65 -6.44 0.72
CA HIS A 61 8.61 -7.48 1.01
C HIS A 61 10.03 -7.01 0.66
N ILE A 62 10.98 -7.16 1.59
CA ILE A 62 12.39 -6.85 1.36
C ILE A 62 13.17 -8.15 1.12
N VAL A 63 13.90 -8.22 0.00
CA VAL A 63 14.89 -9.25 -0.34
C VAL A 63 16.25 -8.59 -0.49
N TYR A 64 17.30 -9.27 -0.09
CA TYR A 64 18.69 -8.82 -0.19
C TYR A 64 19.57 -9.98 -0.67
N ASP A 65 20.75 -9.67 -1.22
CA ASP A 65 21.53 -10.59 -2.05
C ASP A 65 22.49 -11.53 -1.29
N ARG A 66 22.84 -11.23 -0.04
CA ARG A 66 23.78 -12.02 0.78
C ARG A 66 23.30 -12.19 2.21
N GLU A 67 23.63 -13.29 2.87
CA GLU A 67 23.20 -13.56 4.26
C GLU A 67 23.84 -12.62 5.30
N SER A 68 25.04 -12.11 5.03
CA SER A 68 25.75 -11.16 5.88
C SER A 68 26.67 -10.25 5.06
N TYR A 69 26.98 -9.08 5.62
CA TYR A 69 27.82 -8.05 5.02
C TYR A 69 28.88 -7.57 6.01
N GLU A 70 29.90 -6.88 5.52
CA GLU A 70 30.89 -6.18 6.33
C GLU A 70 30.81 -4.67 6.10
N VAL A 71 31.50 -3.90 6.95
CA VAL A 71 31.61 -2.46 6.72
C VAL A 71 32.46 -2.22 5.47
N GLY A 72 31.95 -1.40 4.55
CA GLY A 72 32.54 -1.17 3.22
C GLY A 72 31.88 -1.99 2.10
N ASP A 73 31.06 -2.98 2.44
CA ASP A 73 30.23 -3.68 1.45
C ASP A 73 29.11 -2.79 0.90
N ASN A 74 28.53 -3.28 -0.20
CA ASN A 74 27.29 -2.80 -0.77
C ASN A 74 26.19 -3.88 -0.62
N VAL A 75 25.04 -3.48 -0.10
CA VAL A 75 23.82 -4.31 0.00
C VAL A 75 22.97 -4.06 -1.22
N PHE A 76 22.76 -5.07 -2.07
CA PHE A 76 21.75 -4.99 -3.12
C PHE A 76 20.43 -5.53 -2.57
N LEU A 77 19.41 -4.67 -2.53
CA LEU A 77 18.08 -5.06 -2.05
C LEU A 77 16.98 -4.72 -3.04
N ASN A 78 15.94 -5.54 -3.01
CA ASN A 78 14.67 -5.30 -3.69
C ASN A 78 13.58 -5.19 -2.64
N CYS A 79 12.91 -4.05 -2.64
CA CYS A 79 11.65 -3.89 -1.95
C CYS A 79 10.49 -4.09 -2.94
N THR A 80 9.60 -5.04 -2.69
CA THR A 80 8.52 -5.41 -3.61
C THR A 80 7.16 -5.27 -2.94
N PHE A 81 6.27 -4.46 -3.50
CA PHE A 81 4.86 -4.45 -3.12
C PHE A 81 4.05 -5.27 -4.14
N SER A 82 3.41 -6.32 -3.65
CA SER A 82 2.69 -7.27 -4.48
C SER A 82 1.30 -6.76 -4.89
N ARG A 83 0.95 -7.06 -6.14
CA ARG A 83 -0.40 -7.11 -6.72
C ARG A 83 -1.38 -6.09 -6.13
N SER A 84 -1.25 -4.88 -6.66
CA SER A 84 -2.00 -3.69 -6.28
C SER A 84 -2.47 -2.93 -7.51
N ARG A 85 -3.57 -2.17 -7.41
CA ARG A 85 -3.88 -1.13 -8.38
C ARG A 85 -4.49 0.08 -7.66
N PRO A 86 -3.95 1.30 -7.87
CA PRO A 86 -2.74 1.61 -8.64
C PRO A 86 -1.48 1.07 -7.96
N ALA A 87 -0.35 1.05 -8.67
CA ALA A 87 0.97 0.81 -8.09
C ALA A 87 1.30 1.86 -7.01
N PRO A 88 1.79 1.45 -5.82
CA PRO A 88 2.22 2.40 -4.79
C PRO A 88 3.50 3.12 -5.19
N LYS A 89 3.74 4.26 -4.55
CA LYS A 89 5.10 4.83 -4.47
C LYS A 89 5.88 4.09 -3.39
N LEU A 90 7.06 3.59 -3.74
CA LEU A 90 7.98 2.97 -2.78
C LEU A 90 9.08 3.94 -2.35
N ALA A 91 9.42 3.90 -1.08
CA ALA A 91 10.54 4.62 -0.49
C ALA A 91 11.31 3.69 0.45
N VAL A 92 12.64 3.73 0.36
CA VAL A 92 13.53 2.93 1.22
C VAL A 92 14.23 3.86 2.21
N TYR A 93 14.32 3.41 3.46
CA TYR A 93 14.97 4.10 4.56
C TYR A 93 16.00 3.19 5.19
N VAL A 94 17.14 3.77 5.55
CA VAL A 94 18.22 3.12 6.30
C VAL A 94 18.34 3.84 7.62
N ASN A 95 18.12 3.13 8.73
CA ASN A 95 18.11 3.71 10.08
C ASN A 95 17.25 4.99 10.19
N GLU A 96 16.02 4.93 9.66
CA GLU A 96 15.06 6.05 9.60
C GLU A 96 15.44 7.23 8.69
N ARG A 97 16.55 7.15 7.95
CA ARG A 97 16.93 8.16 6.96
C ARG A 97 16.51 7.72 5.57
N LEU A 98 15.81 8.59 4.85
CA LEU A 98 15.40 8.33 3.48
C LEU A 98 16.64 8.12 2.61
N LEU A 99 16.67 7.02 1.87
CA LEU A 99 17.71 6.77 0.89
C LEU A 99 17.44 7.64 -0.35
N ILE A 100 18.17 8.73 -0.47
CA ILE A 100 18.15 9.62 -1.64
C ILE A 100 19.37 9.24 -2.48
N ASP A 101 19.33 8.07 -3.10
CA ASP A 101 20.41 7.60 -3.97
C ASP A 101 19.96 7.63 -5.45
N THR A 102 20.92 7.97 -6.31
CA THR A 102 20.79 7.94 -7.76
C THR A 102 20.72 6.52 -8.35
N ASP A 103 21.18 5.49 -7.63
CA ASP A 103 21.11 4.09 -8.08
C ASP A 103 19.84 3.35 -7.60
N VAL A 104 18.78 4.12 -7.34
CA VAL A 104 17.47 3.59 -7.03
C VAL A 104 16.68 3.40 -8.32
N ARG A 105 16.16 2.19 -8.56
CA ARG A 105 15.34 1.87 -9.74
C ARG A 105 13.98 1.36 -9.32
N THR A 106 12.93 2.01 -9.80
CA THR A 106 11.56 1.52 -9.62
C THR A 106 11.07 0.87 -10.90
N LYS A 107 10.54 -0.35 -10.78
CA LYS A 107 9.89 -1.08 -11.85
C LYS A 107 8.45 -1.37 -11.47
N VAL A 108 7.53 -1.19 -12.41
CA VAL A 108 6.11 -1.55 -12.25
C VAL A 108 5.77 -2.58 -13.32
N ASP A 109 5.50 -3.81 -12.89
CA ASP A 109 5.07 -4.91 -13.75
C ASP A 109 3.55 -5.05 -13.69
N THR A 110 2.86 -4.98 -14.83
CA THR A 110 1.41 -5.13 -14.91
C THR A 110 1.04 -6.54 -15.37
N HIS A 111 0.26 -7.25 -14.57
CA HIS A 111 -0.24 -8.58 -14.87
C HIS A 111 -1.45 -8.54 -15.82
N PRO A 112 -1.76 -9.64 -16.53
CA PRO A 112 -2.91 -9.72 -17.44
C PRO A 112 -4.27 -9.42 -16.79
N ASP A 113 -4.42 -9.71 -15.49
CA ASP A 113 -5.60 -9.39 -14.69
C ASP A 113 -5.69 -7.92 -14.26
N GLY A 114 -4.69 -7.10 -14.63
CA GLY A 114 -4.63 -5.68 -14.38
C GLY A 114 -4.00 -5.28 -13.06
N PHE A 115 -3.58 -6.23 -12.20
CA PHE A 115 -2.83 -5.92 -10.98
C PHE A 115 -1.39 -5.54 -11.32
N GLN A 116 -0.79 -4.70 -10.48
CA GLN A 116 0.56 -4.19 -10.63
C GLN A 116 1.44 -4.63 -9.47
N VAL A 117 2.65 -5.08 -9.79
CA VAL A 117 3.72 -5.35 -8.82
C VAL A 117 4.74 -4.22 -8.95
N THR A 118 5.05 -3.58 -7.83
CA THR A 118 6.05 -2.50 -7.80
C THR A 118 7.29 -2.99 -7.08
N THR A 119 8.44 -2.93 -7.74
CA THR A 119 9.73 -3.31 -7.18
C THR A 119 10.65 -2.11 -7.17
N HIS A 120 11.27 -1.84 -6.04
CA HIS A 120 12.23 -0.78 -5.82
C HIS A 120 13.57 -1.41 -5.48
N SER A 121 14.49 -1.37 -6.44
CA SER A 121 15.86 -1.87 -6.29
C SER A 121 16.75 -0.76 -5.76
N ALA A 122 17.55 -1.06 -4.74
CA ALA A 122 18.48 -0.12 -4.13
C ALA A 122 19.81 -0.81 -3.84
N ASN A 123 20.89 -0.04 -4.01
CA ASN A 123 22.24 -0.43 -3.66
C ASN A 123 22.70 0.43 -2.48
N ILE A 124 22.95 -0.18 -1.32
CA ILE A 124 23.14 0.55 -0.06
C ILE A 124 24.56 0.29 0.47
N PRO A 125 25.42 1.33 0.54
CA PRO A 125 26.74 1.18 1.13
C PRO A 125 26.65 0.98 2.65
N VAL A 126 27.31 -0.04 3.16
CA VAL A 126 27.38 -0.35 4.60
C VAL A 126 28.45 0.55 5.24
N LYS A 127 28.02 1.65 5.85
CA LYS A 127 28.91 2.60 6.52
C LYS A 127 28.99 2.29 8.01
N GLN A 128 30.17 2.45 8.60
CA GLN A 128 30.41 2.20 10.03
C GLN A 128 29.41 2.92 10.95
N HIS A 129 29.01 4.15 10.61
CA HIS A 129 28.07 4.94 11.41
C HIS A 129 26.60 4.50 11.25
N ASP A 130 26.28 3.75 10.20
CA ASP A 130 24.95 3.20 9.96
C ASP A 130 24.77 1.81 10.60
N VAL A 131 25.85 1.18 11.07
CA VAL A 131 25.77 -0.13 11.73
C VAL A 131 25.48 0.04 13.22
N SER A 132 24.31 -0.43 13.65
CA SER A 132 23.93 -0.44 15.07
C SER A 132 23.71 -1.88 15.53
N ARG A 133 24.33 -2.29 16.65
CA ARG A 133 24.19 -3.66 17.19
C ARG A 133 24.45 -4.76 16.14
N ALA A 134 25.46 -4.55 15.30
CA ALA A 134 25.85 -5.46 14.22
C ALA A 134 24.75 -5.70 13.16
N THR A 135 23.85 -4.73 12.96
CA THR A 135 22.85 -4.78 11.90
C THR A 135 22.67 -3.44 11.20
N LEU A 136 22.15 -3.51 9.97
CA LEU A 136 21.64 -2.38 9.21
C LEU A 136 20.11 -2.47 9.18
N ARG A 137 19.40 -1.49 9.77
CA ARG A 137 17.92 -1.50 9.77
C ARG A 137 17.41 -0.85 8.49
N VAL A 138 16.66 -1.62 7.72
CA VAL A 138 16.04 -1.18 6.47
C VAL A 138 14.53 -1.16 6.65
N LYS A 139 13.91 -0.05 6.25
CA LYS A 139 12.46 0.13 6.19
C LYS A 139 12.06 0.48 4.77
N CYS A 140 11.07 -0.22 4.23
CA CYS A 140 10.45 0.13 2.98
C CYS A 140 9.00 0.54 3.19
N GLN A 141 8.62 1.68 2.63
CA GLN A 141 7.30 2.28 2.76
C GLN A 141 6.62 2.32 1.40
N ALA A 142 5.43 1.73 1.31
CA ALA A 142 4.51 1.88 0.19
C ALA A 142 3.44 2.90 0.51
N SER A 143 3.27 3.87 -0.38
CA SER A 143 2.31 4.96 -0.20
C SER A 143 1.31 5.00 -1.35
N PHE A 144 0.03 4.91 -1.01
CA PHE A 144 -1.09 5.16 -1.92
C PHE A 144 -1.60 6.58 -1.65
N VAL A 145 -1.39 7.47 -2.62
CA VAL A 145 -1.63 8.90 -2.48
C VAL A 145 -3.04 9.16 -1.93
N GLY A 146 -3.12 9.77 -0.76
CA GLY A 146 -4.38 10.16 -0.12
C GLY A 146 -5.22 9.01 0.45
N LEU A 147 -4.67 7.79 0.54
CA LEU A 147 -5.44 6.61 0.94
C LEU A 147 -4.85 5.88 2.14
N TYR A 148 -3.69 5.25 1.95
CA TYR A 148 -3.14 4.29 2.90
C TYR A 148 -1.62 4.17 2.71
N GLU A 149 -0.93 3.83 3.78
CA GLU A 149 0.50 3.53 3.78
C GLU A 149 0.78 2.17 4.42
N ALA A 150 1.72 1.43 3.85
CA ALA A 150 2.19 0.17 4.37
C ALA A 150 3.69 0.16 4.54
N VAL A 151 4.17 -0.56 5.54
CA VAL A 151 5.58 -0.58 5.91
C VAL A 151 6.07 -2.01 6.09
N GLY A 152 7.18 -2.33 5.43
CA GLY A 152 7.98 -3.53 5.66
C GLY A 152 9.32 -3.15 6.27
N GLU A 153 9.78 -3.89 7.27
CA GLU A 153 11.05 -3.62 7.94
C GLU A 153 11.86 -4.90 8.14
N MET A 154 13.18 -4.76 8.09
CA MET A 154 14.10 -5.84 8.41
C MET A 154 15.42 -5.32 9.01
N SER A 155 16.16 -6.21 9.66
CA SER A 155 17.53 -5.95 10.11
C SER A 155 18.48 -6.87 9.35
N ILE A 156 19.38 -6.29 8.57
CA ILE A 156 20.37 -7.03 7.79
C ILE A 156 21.61 -7.27 8.68
N PRO A 157 22.09 -8.51 8.85
CA PRO A 157 23.29 -8.78 9.65
C PRO A 157 24.55 -8.16 9.03
N VAL A 158 25.36 -7.51 9.86
CA VAL A 158 26.68 -6.98 9.49
C VAL A 158 27.74 -7.60 10.41
N GLY A 159 28.56 -8.48 9.84
CA GLY A 159 29.70 -9.10 10.50
C GLY A 159 30.75 -8.07 10.89
N ARG A 160 31.44 -8.34 12.01
CA ARG A 160 32.70 -7.66 12.32
C ARG A 160 33.82 -8.43 11.64
N HIS A 161 34.85 -7.72 11.19
CA HIS A 161 36.12 -8.29 10.77
C HIS A 161 36.69 -9.14 11.92
N THR A 162 36.44 -10.44 11.90
CA THR A 162 37.15 -11.43 12.69
C THR A 162 37.48 -12.55 11.73
N GLU A 163 38.75 -12.63 11.33
CA GLU A 163 39.30 -13.83 10.73
C GLU A 163 39.06 -14.99 11.69
N ASP A 164 38.10 -15.86 11.39
CA ASP A 164 38.12 -17.22 11.90
C ASP A 164 37.41 -18.16 10.93
N HIS A 165 38.18 -19.13 10.42
CA HIS A 165 37.70 -20.25 9.64
C HIS A 165 36.81 -21.16 10.52
N LYS A 166 35.57 -21.44 10.08
CA LYS A 166 35.10 -22.83 9.86
C LYS A 166 33.68 -22.95 9.25
N VAL A 167 33.71 -23.60 8.10
CA VAL A 167 32.73 -24.44 7.36
C VAL A 167 31.67 -25.18 8.22
N PHE A 168 30.37 -25.04 7.91
CA PHE A 168 29.52 -26.00 7.15
C PHE A 168 28.01 -25.85 7.49
N ASN A 169 27.21 -25.74 6.41
CA ASN A 169 25.81 -26.12 6.20
C ASN A 169 24.81 -26.17 7.37
N GLN A 170 23.66 -25.52 7.17
CA GLN A 170 22.43 -26.29 6.95
C GLN A 170 21.31 -25.50 6.26
N HIS A 171 20.63 -26.23 5.36
CA HIS A 171 19.48 -25.80 4.58
C HIS A 171 18.35 -25.25 5.46
N GLN A 172 17.88 -24.04 5.18
CA GLN A 172 16.54 -23.61 5.60
C GLN A 172 15.57 -23.74 4.44
N ARG A 173 14.87 -24.88 4.47
CA ARG A 173 13.64 -25.16 3.73
C ARG A 173 12.66 -24.00 3.93
N PRO A 174 11.93 -23.54 2.89
CA PRO A 174 10.88 -22.55 3.07
C PRO A 174 9.86 -23.09 4.08
N GLN A 175 9.66 -22.34 5.16
CA GLN A 175 8.64 -22.65 6.16
C GLN A 175 7.26 -22.55 5.51
N HIS A 176 6.64 -23.70 5.30
CA HIS A 176 5.24 -23.84 4.96
C HIS A 176 4.42 -23.37 6.16
N LYS A 177 4.07 -22.09 6.22
CA LYS A 177 3.08 -21.59 7.19
C LYS A 177 1.70 -22.06 6.74
N GLN A 178 1.02 -22.80 7.62
CA GLN A 178 -0.39 -23.18 7.47
C GLN A 178 -1.26 -21.95 7.14
N PRO A 179 -2.33 -22.12 6.34
CA PRO A 179 -3.20 -21.03 5.96
C PRO A 179 -3.93 -20.49 7.22
N PRO A 180 -3.89 -19.17 7.49
CA PRO A 180 -4.75 -18.60 8.51
C PRO A 180 -6.20 -18.72 8.06
N GLN A 181 -7.03 -19.22 8.97
CA GLN A 181 -8.46 -19.36 8.78
C GLN A 181 -9.11 -18.03 8.40
N ARG A 182 -10.01 -18.12 7.42
CA ARG A 182 -10.81 -17.06 6.81
C ARG A 182 -11.53 -16.21 7.87
N PRO A 183 -11.21 -14.91 8.03
CA PRO A 183 -12.12 -13.94 8.61
C PRO A 183 -12.95 -13.30 7.50
N SER A 184 -14.23 -13.11 7.79
CA SER A 184 -15.26 -12.46 6.99
C SER A 184 -14.83 -11.11 6.41
N HIS A 185 -15.14 -10.91 5.13
CA HIS A 185 -15.08 -9.65 4.40
C HIS A 185 -15.75 -8.52 5.19
N LEU A 186 -14.95 -7.58 5.68
CA LEU A 186 -15.40 -6.29 6.17
C LEU A 186 -14.35 -5.25 5.76
N ALA A 187 -14.56 -4.64 4.60
CA ALA A 187 -13.98 -3.33 4.31
C ALA A 187 -14.65 -2.34 5.28
N SER A 188 -13.99 -2.07 6.40
CA SER A 188 -14.44 -1.06 7.35
C SER A 188 -13.84 0.27 6.93
N ILE A 189 -14.62 1.07 6.20
CA ILE A 189 -14.32 2.49 6.02
C ILE A 189 -14.60 3.16 7.37
N SER A 190 -13.55 3.70 7.97
CA SER A 190 -13.58 4.43 9.24
C SER A 190 -14.67 5.52 9.23
N LEU A 191 -15.39 5.63 10.35
CA LEU A 191 -16.40 6.64 10.66
C LEU A 191 -15.78 8.05 10.69
N ILE A 192 -15.59 8.62 9.51
CA ILE A 192 -15.57 10.08 9.32
C ILE A 192 -16.86 10.36 8.57
N LEU A 193 -17.72 11.25 9.08
CA LEU A 193 -18.91 11.70 8.37
C LEU A 193 -18.50 11.99 6.91
N ASP A 194 -19.12 11.29 5.95
CA ASP A 194 -18.70 11.39 4.56
C ASP A 194 -18.79 12.87 4.11
N GLU A 195 -17.72 13.37 3.52
CA GLU A 195 -17.60 14.77 3.12
C GLU A 195 -18.70 15.10 2.09
N CYS A 196 -19.07 14.12 1.24
CA CYS A 196 -20.22 14.20 0.34
C CYS A 196 -21.54 14.38 1.12
N LEU A 197 -21.78 13.56 2.17
CA LEU A 197 -22.99 13.65 2.99
C LEU A 197 -23.08 15.00 3.71
N THR A 198 -21.95 15.49 4.23
CA THR A 198 -21.85 16.80 4.87
C THR A 198 -22.18 17.93 3.89
N LYS A 199 -21.61 17.88 2.67
CA LYS A 199 -21.90 18.84 1.59
C LYS A 199 -23.35 18.75 1.10
N ALA A 200 -23.93 17.56 1.03
CA ALA A 200 -25.31 17.33 0.63
C ALA A 200 -26.31 17.94 1.64
N ILE A 201 -26.08 17.73 2.94
CA ILE A 201 -26.91 18.32 4.01
C ILE A 201 -26.88 19.86 3.93
N GLN A 202 -25.72 20.47 3.68
CA GLN A 202 -25.61 21.92 3.51
C GLN A 202 -26.40 22.45 2.30
N VAL A 203 -26.41 21.73 1.18
CA VAL A 203 -27.20 22.11 0.00
C VAL A 203 -28.70 21.99 0.27
N LEU A 204 -29.13 20.91 0.90
CA LEU A 204 -30.54 20.72 1.26
C LEU A 204 -31.04 21.83 2.20
N ALA A 205 -30.21 22.24 3.17
CA ALA A 205 -30.53 23.36 4.04
C ALA A 205 -30.69 24.70 3.27
N ARG A 206 -29.82 24.97 2.29
CA ARG A 206 -29.92 26.17 1.43
C ARG A 206 -31.13 26.14 0.50
N ALA A 207 -31.42 24.98 -0.10
CA ALA A 207 -32.59 24.80 -0.95
C ALA A 207 -33.90 25.00 -0.16
N TRP A 208 -33.95 24.46 1.07
CA TRP A 208 -35.09 24.64 1.97
C TRP A 208 -35.26 26.10 2.40
N ALA A 209 -34.17 26.80 2.74
CA ALA A 209 -34.20 28.23 3.07
C ALA A 209 -34.64 29.12 1.90
N ALA A 210 -34.38 28.72 0.65
CA ALA A 210 -34.85 29.45 -0.53
C ALA A 210 -36.36 29.29 -0.81
N TYR A 211 -37.02 28.36 -0.12
CA TYR A 211 -38.45 28.07 -0.25
C TYR A 211 -39.29 28.64 0.91
N GLN A 212 -38.66 29.30 1.88
CA GLN A 212 -39.30 30.07 2.95
C GLN A 212 -39.27 31.56 2.61
#